data_AF-A0A0G1VQ92-F1
#
_entry.id   AF-A0A0G1VQ92-F1
#
_cell.length_a   1.000
_cell.length_b   1.000
_cell.length_c   1.000
_cell.angle_alpha   90.00
_cell.angle_beta   90.00
_cell.angle_gamma   90.00
#
_symmetry.space_group_name_H-M   'P 1'
#
loop_
_entity.id
_entity.type
_entity.pdbx_description
1 polymer ?
#
loop_
_entity_poly.entity_id
_entity_poly.type
_entity_poly.pdbx_seq_one_letter_code
_entity_poly.pdbx_strand_id
1 'polypeptide(L)'
;MSYKLKIYFINFAKIFALLMVIFVVPYFIQISAWKINKAMAAQTPGSLSGYAWSENIGWISLNSSNCDTNGNGFIDTSACGGTDTAASPVINYSVNVDQSGKLSGYAWSEYIGWISANEADLVACPKGSCTAKLLNNKLTGWLKALSGDLFPSDGWDGWISLSDNNPYDYGPTLAANGTFSGYAWGSDVVGWVDFSLARAPQTCVPVYSCAGPQTIMSSCQALPYATCDASSFCSAGSSSCIPNTALIPGFTSFTAIGHDPYAPNDDDDDNNNNNNNNNNNNNNNNNSSSVTFTATGHLQARPSLLKSGYITWLYWKVDNVSTCTATGNGDSWTDTSSGPEGKQTSAIVGQATYTLTCYSQYGGNSPTVNEVQTINITPVFKEK
;
A
#
# COMPACT_ATOMS: atom_id res chain seq x y z
N MET A 1 -70.93 13.82 45.54
CA MET A 1 -70.04 14.45 44.55
C MET A 1 -70.91 15.11 43.48
N SER A 2 -70.90 16.45 43.40
CA SER A 2 -71.82 17.22 42.53
C SER A 2 -71.66 16.84 41.06
N TYR A 3 -72.77 16.77 40.31
CA TYR A 3 -72.81 16.42 38.88
C TYR A 3 -71.80 17.23 38.03
N LYS A 4 -71.56 18.49 38.42
CA LYS A 4 -70.54 19.36 37.80
C LYS A 4 -69.12 18.82 37.95
N LEU A 5 -68.77 18.24 39.10
CA LEU A 5 -67.42 17.71 39.37
C LEU A 5 -67.13 16.45 38.55
N LYS A 6 -68.15 15.62 38.28
CA LYS A 6 -68.03 14.47 37.37
C LYS A 6 -67.76 14.90 35.92
N ILE A 7 -68.41 15.97 35.46
CA ILE A 7 -68.18 16.52 34.11
C ILE A 7 -66.76 17.05 33.97
N TYR A 8 -66.27 17.82 34.95
CA TYR A 8 -64.88 18.33 34.91
C TYR A 8 -63.85 17.21 34.91
N PHE A 9 -64.08 16.13 35.68
CA PHE A 9 -63.15 14.99 35.72
C PHE A 9 -63.14 14.21 34.40
N ILE A 10 -64.30 13.99 33.78
CA ILE A 10 -64.40 13.34 32.47
C ILE A 10 -63.72 14.18 31.39
N ASN A 11 -63.90 15.51 31.41
CA ASN A 11 -63.26 16.40 30.45
C ASN A 11 -61.75 16.48 30.66
N PHE A 12 -61.27 16.48 31.91
CA PHE A 12 -59.84 16.44 32.22
C PHE A 12 -59.18 15.13 31.75
N ALA A 13 -59.82 13.98 32.00
CA ALA A 13 -59.32 12.69 31.53
C ALA A 13 -59.24 12.60 30.01
N LYS A 14 -60.22 13.18 29.29
CA LYS A 14 -60.21 13.26 27.81
C LYS A 14 -59.09 14.16 27.29
N ILE A 15 -58.87 15.32 27.90
CA ILE A 15 -57.80 16.25 27.53
C ILE A 15 -56.42 15.61 27.80
N PHE A 16 -56.26 14.94 28.93
CA PHE A 16 -55.02 14.24 29.28
C PHE A 16 -54.71 13.09 28.32
N ALA A 17 -55.72 12.30 27.95
CA ALA A 17 -55.57 11.25 26.94
C ALA A 17 -55.19 11.82 25.56
N LEU A 18 -55.78 12.95 25.17
CA LEU A 18 -55.46 13.61 23.90
C LEU A 18 -54.02 14.16 23.88
N LEU A 19 -53.56 14.72 25.00
CA LEU A 19 -52.17 15.20 25.15
C LEU A 19 -51.17 14.05 25.13
N MET A 20 -51.47 12.91 25.77
CA MET A 20 -50.61 11.71 25.69
C MET A 20 -50.46 11.21 24.24
N VAL A 21 -51.54 11.20 23.46
CA VAL A 21 -51.46 10.80 22.04
C VAL A 21 -50.62 11.79 21.22
N ILE A 22 -50.78 13.10 21.45
CA ILE A 22 -50.04 14.14 20.71
C ILE A 22 -48.53 14.12 21.00
N PHE A 23 -48.11 13.78 22.21
CA PHE A 23 -46.68 13.79 22.56
C PHE A 23 -46.00 12.42 22.43
N VAL A 24 -46.70 11.33 22.75
CA VAL A 24 -46.10 9.98 22.78
C VAL A 24 -46.05 9.36 21.38
N VAL A 25 -47.08 9.57 20.54
CA VAL A 25 -47.13 8.97 19.20
C VAL A 25 -46.05 9.53 18.26
N PRO A 26 -45.83 10.85 18.12
CA PRO A 26 -44.73 11.33 17.29
C PRO A 26 -43.35 11.01 17.87
N TYR A 27 -43.22 10.89 19.19
CA TYR A 27 -41.99 10.37 19.81
C TYR A 27 -41.71 8.93 19.37
N PHE A 28 -42.71 8.04 19.41
CA PHE A 28 -42.60 6.66 18.92
C PHE A 28 -42.33 6.57 17.41
N ILE A 29 -42.88 7.48 16.60
CA ILE A 29 -42.61 7.54 15.16
C ILE A 29 -41.14 7.96 14.89
N GLN A 30 -40.58 8.89 15.67
CA GLN A 30 -39.17 9.31 15.55
C GLN A 30 -38.18 8.17 15.82
N ILE A 31 -38.45 7.30 16.82
CA ILE A 31 -37.59 6.14 17.14
C ILE A 31 -37.72 5.02 16.10
N SER A 32 -38.87 4.87 15.44
CA SER A 32 -39.09 3.86 14.39
C SER A 32 -38.48 4.20 13.02
N ALA A 33 -38.10 5.47 12.81
CA ALA A 33 -37.49 5.96 11.58
C ALA A 33 -35.95 5.92 11.59
N TRP A 34 -35.32 5.52 12.71
CA TRP A 34 -33.90 5.22 12.74
C TRP A 34 -33.68 3.88 12.04
N LYS A 35 -33.53 3.96 10.71
CA LYS A 35 -32.87 2.89 9.95
C LYS A 35 -31.42 2.84 10.43
N ILE A 36 -31.15 2.02 11.44
CA ILE A 36 -29.81 1.46 11.59
C ILE A 36 -29.56 0.75 10.26
N ASN A 37 -28.62 1.27 9.48
CA ASN A 37 -28.16 0.59 8.28
C ASN A 37 -27.71 -0.81 8.72
N LYS A 38 -28.56 -1.81 8.50
CA LYS A 38 -28.15 -3.20 8.69
C LYS A 38 -27.09 -3.46 7.63
N ALA A 39 -25.84 -3.46 8.05
CA ALA A 39 -24.77 -3.98 7.23
C ALA A 39 -25.09 -5.46 6.97
N MET A 40 -25.55 -5.77 5.76
CA MET A 40 -25.51 -7.14 5.27
C MET A 40 -24.03 -7.43 4.99
N ALA A 41 -23.31 -7.94 5.98
CA ALA A 41 -22.06 -8.63 5.71
C ALA A 41 -22.42 -9.95 5.02
N ALA A 42 -22.41 -9.95 3.69
CA ALA A 42 -22.21 -11.18 2.96
C ALA A 42 -20.94 -11.82 3.52
N GLN A 43 -20.97 -13.11 3.84
CA GLN A 43 -19.80 -13.87 4.28
C GLN A 43 -18.77 -13.78 3.15
N THR A 44 -17.87 -12.82 3.27
CA THR A 44 -16.87 -12.50 2.26
C THR A 44 -15.67 -13.37 2.60
N PRO A 45 -15.00 -14.02 1.64
CA PRO A 45 -13.75 -14.72 1.91
C PRO A 45 -12.76 -13.72 2.56
N GLY A 46 -12.56 -13.80 3.88
CA GLY A 46 -11.80 -12.77 4.62
C GLY A 46 -12.26 -12.46 6.06
N SER A 47 -13.35 -13.01 6.58
CA SER A 47 -13.78 -12.76 7.97
C SER A 47 -13.02 -13.54 9.04
N LEU A 48 -12.58 -12.86 10.11
CA LEU A 48 -12.10 -13.51 11.34
C LEU A 48 -13.22 -14.36 11.95
N SER A 49 -12.85 -15.42 12.65
CA SER A 49 -13.77 -16.31 13.36
C SER A 49 -13.28 -16.65 14.76
N GLY A 50 -14.18 -17.22 15.57
CA GLY A 50 -13.90 -17.58 16.96
C GLY A 50 -14.08 -16.40 17.92
N TYR A 51 -13.42 -16.52 19.08
CA TYR A 51 -13.63 -15.61 20.21
C TYR A 51 -12.30 -15.06 20.73
N ALA A 52 -12.37 -13.85 21.27
CA ALA A 52 -11.34 -13.31 22.14
C ALA A 52 -11.89 -13.23 23.59
N TRP A 53 -11.02 -13.24 24.58
CA TRP A 53 -11.43 -13.31 25.98
C TRP A 53 -10.71 -12.30 26.86
N SER A 54 -11.44 -11.66 27.75
CA SER A 54 -10.90 -10.83 28.81
C SER A 54 -11.44 -11.27 30.17
N GLU A 55 -10.60 -11.17 31.20
CA GLU A 55 -10.99 -11.41 32.59
C GLU A 55 -12.06 -10.43 33.08
N ASN A 56 -12.07 -9.21 32.55
CA ASN A 56 -12.91 -8.12 33.06
C ASN A 56 -14.28 -8.07 32.38
N ILE A 57 -14.35 -8.42 31.09
CA ILE A 57 -15.56 -8.29 30.27
C ILE A 57 -15.96 -9.58 29.56
N GLY A 58 -15.30 -10.70 29.88
CA GLY A 58 -15.63 -12.00 29.34
C GLY A 58 -15.37 -12.13 27.83
N TRP A 59 -16.30 -12.77 27.14
CA TRP A 59 -16.14 -13.13 25.73
C TRP A 59 -16.42 -11.96 24.78
N ILE A 60 -15.57 -11.84 23.77
CA ILE A 60 -15.77 -11.03 22.59
C ILE A 60 -15.90 -11.97 21.39
N SER A 61 -17.05 -11.94 20.73
CA SER A 61 -17.33 -12.67 19.50
C SER A 61 -16.85 -11.89 18.29
N LEU A 62 -15.98 -12.48 17.46
CA LEU A 62 -15.42 -11.81 16.28
C LEU A 62 -16.27 -11.97 15.03
N ASN A 63 -17.21 -12.90 15.04
CA ASN A 63 -18.22 -13.06 14.01
C ASN A 63 -19.51 -13.60 14.60
N SER A 64 -20.63 -13.28 13.95
CA SER A 64 -21.80 -14.12 14.00
C SER A 64 -21.43 -15.40 13.26
N SER A 65 -20.85 -16.39 13.96
CA SER A 65 -20.96 -17.78 13.53
C SER A 65 -22.43 -18.15 13.72
N ASN A 66 -23.25 -17.61 12.85
CA ASN A 66 -24.67 -17.86 12.82
C ASN A 66 -24.80 -19.31 12.38
N CYS A 67 -25.43 -20.14 13.22
CA CYS A 67 -26.00 -21.39 12.74
C CYS A 67 -27.12 -21.05 11.72
N ASP A 68 -26.84 -20.36 10.63
CA ASP A 68 -27.77 -20.07 9.52
C ASP A 68 -27.21 -20.79 8.30
N THR A 69 -27.21 -22.12 8.40
CA THR A 69 -26.61 -23.04 7.43
C THR A 69 -27.31 -22.93 6.08
N ASN A 70 -28.58 -22.51 6.07
CA ASN A 70 -29.42 -22.39 4.89
C ASN A 70 -29.50 -20.95 4.32
N GLY A 71 -28.94 -19.95 5.02
CA GLY A 71 -28.85 -18.56 4.57
C GLY A 71 -30.19 -17.81 4.54
N ASN A 72 -31.16 -18.21 5.35
CA ASN A 72 -32.52 -17.65 5.34
C ASN A 72 -32.69 -16.44 6.29
N GLY A 73 -31.65 -16.06 7.04
CA GLY A 73 -31.67 -14.95 7.99
C GLY A 73 -32.21 -15.28 9.37
N PHE A 74 -32.37 -16.58 9.69
CA PHE A 74 -32.82 -17.09 11.00
C PHE A 74 -31.82 -18.11 11.57
N ILE A 75 -31.81 -18.26 12.90
CA ILE A 75 -30.90 -19.20 13.58
C ILE A 75 -31.49 -20.63 13.50
N ASP A 76 -30.76 -21.57 12.90
CA ASP A 76 -30.98 -23.01 12.93
C ASP A 76 -30.86 -23.54 14.36
N THR A 77 -31.74 -24.46 14.73
CA THR A 77 -31.69 -25.11 16.06
C THR A 77 -30.67 -26.26 16.10
N SER A 78 -30.34 -26.73 17.32
CA SER A 78 -29.59 -27.97 17.58
C SER A 78 -28.12 -27.94 17.13
N ALA A 79 -27.27 -27.16 17.80
CA ALA A 79 -25.80 -27.11 17.58
C ALA A 79 -25.37 -27.06 16.09
N CYS A 80 -26.21 -26.44 15.26
CA CYS A 80 -26.15 -26.22 13.81
C CYS A 80 -26.49 -27.44 12.89
N GLY A 81 -27.76 -27.87 12.89
CA GLY A 81 -28.27 -28.87 11.91
C GLY A 81 -29.77 -29.19 11.98
N GLY A 82 -30.57 -28.43 12.73
CA GLY A 82 -32.03 -28.57 12.83
C GLY A 82 -32.78 -27.53 11.98
N THR A 83 -34.08 -27.74 11.78
CA THR A 83 -34.95 -26.78 11.06
C THR A 83 -35.28 -25.56 11.91
N ASP A 84 -35.43 -24.42 11.24
CA ASP A 84 -35.76 -23.11 11.80
C ASP A 84 -36.85 -23.21 12.88
N THR A 85 -36.67 -22.57 14.03
CA THR A 85 -37.82 -22.28 14.91
C THR A 85 -37.83 -20.84 15.37
N ALA A 86 -39.01 -20.22 15.15
CA ALA A 86 -39.50 -18.99 15.75
C ALA A 86 -38.52 -17.81 15.86
N ALA A 87 -38.51 -16.99 14.79
CA ALA A 87 -38.40 -15.52 14.83
C ALA A 87 -37.23 -14.89 15.62
N SER A 88 -36.08 -15.54 15.73
CA SER A 88 -34.84 -14.88 16.16
C SER A 88 -34.07 -14.43 14.92
N PRO A 89 -34.13 -13.14 14.52
CA PRO A 89 -33.39 -12.65 13.37
C PRO A 89 -31.89 -12.79 13.66
N VAL A 90 -31.16 -13.33 12.69
CA VAL A 90 -29.71 -13.40 12.78
C VAL A 90 -29.16 -11.98 12.75
N ILE A 91 -28.38 -11.62 13.76
CA ILE A 91 -27.58 -10.40 13.72
C ILE A 91 -26.28 -10.75 13.01
N ASN A 92 -26.22 -10.46 11.71
CA ASN A 92 -25.02 -10.67 10.91
C ASN A 92 -23.97 -9.62 11.28
N TYR A 93 -22.86 -10.07 11.86
CA TYR A 93 -21.69 -9.24 12.10
C TYR A 93 -20.43 -10.05 11.89
N SER A 94 -19.36 -9.38 11.48
CA SER A 94 -18.05 -10.00 11.39
C SER A 94 -16.98 -8.92 11.40
N VAL A 95 -15.82 -9.29 11.93
CA VAL A 95 -14.58 -8.56 11.69
C VAL A 95 -13.97 -9.11 10.40
N ASN A 96 -13.95 -8.31 9.35
CA ASN A 96 -13.46 -8.69 8.04
C ASN A 96 -12.05 -8.18 7.83
N VAL A 97 -11.20 -9.01 7.24
CA VAL A 97 -9.86 -8.66 6.78
C VAL A 97 -9.89 -8.58 5.27
N ASP A 98 -9.63 -7.39 4.73
CA ASP A 98 -9.52 -7.21 3.28
C ASP A 98 -8.16 -7.69 2.75
N GLN A 99 -8.00 -7.62 1.42
CA GLN A 99 -6.76 -8.06 0.75
C GLN A 99 -5.52 -7.27 1.23
N SER A 100 -5.67 -6.04 1.68
CA SER A 100 -4.57 -5.21 2.20
C SER A 100 -4.25 -5.48 3.67
N GLY A 101 -4.97 -6.41 4.31
CA GLY A 101 -4.89 -6.68 5.73
C GLY A 101 -5.66 -5.67 6.59
N LYS A 102 -6.43 -4.75 6.00
CA LYS A 102 -7.25 -3.79 6.77
C LYS A 102 -8.45 -4.50 7.36
N LEU A 103 -8.69 -4.23 8.64
CA LEU A 103 -9.87 -4.74 9.34
C LEU A 103 -11.06 -3.79 9.14
N SER A 104 -12.26 -4.36 9.11
CA SER A 104 -13.53 -3.65 9.03
C SER A 104 -14.65 -4.47 9.66
N GLY A 105 -15.82 -3.86 9.87
CA GLY A 105 -16.97 -4.52 10.48
C GLY A 105 -16.95 -4.44 12.00
N TYR A 106 -17.61 -5.41 12.65
CA TYR A 106 -17.94 -5.35 14.07
C TYR A 106 -17.73 -6.68 14.77
N ALA A 107 -17.26 -6.62 16.00
CA ALA A 107 -17.31 -7.67 16.99
C ALA A 107 -18.36 -7.33 18.07
N TRP A 108 -18.74 -8.32 18.88
CA TRP A 108 -19.77 -8.18 19.90
C TRP A 108 -19.33 -8.74 21.25
N SER A 109 -19.62 -8.01 22.32
CA SER A 109 -19.56 -8.50 23.70
C SER A 109 -20.89 -8.20 24.39
N GLU A 110 -21.33 -9.11 25.25
CA GLU A 110 -22.54 -8.90 26.06
C GLU A 110 -22.37 -7.82 27.14
N TYR A 111 -21.12 -7.52 27.54
CA TYR A 111 -20.81 -6.56 28.61
C TYR A 111 -20.48 -5.16 28.11
N ILE A 112 -19.83 -5.05 26.95
CA ILE A 112 -19.41 -3.76 26.38
C ILE A 112 -20.06 -3.46 25.02
N GLY A 113 -20.93 -4.33 24.52
CA GLY A 113 -21.69 -4.12 23.30
C GLY A 113 -20.84 -4.22 22.02
N TRP A 114 -21.18 -3.38 21.05
CA TRP A 114 -20.54 -3.36 19.73
C TRP A 114 -19.12 -2.82 19.80
N ILE A 115 -18.19 -3.55 19.21
CA ILE A 115 -16.79 -3.17 19.04
C ILE A 115 -16.54 -3.02 17.55
N SER A 116 -16.21 -1.81 17.12
CA SER A 116 -15.98 -1.46 15.72
C SER A 116 -14.51 -1.61 15.33
N ALA A 117 -14.30 -2.16 14.13
CA ALA A 117 -13.05 -2.12 13.40
C ALA A 117 -13.11 -1.14 12.21
N ASN A 118 -14.23 -0.42 12.02
CA ASN A 118 -14.41 0.47 10.88
C ASN A 118 -13.58 1.74 11.06
N GLU A 119 -12.84 2.12 10.03
CA GLU A 119 -11.96 3.29 10.06
C GLU A 119 -12.65 4.59 10.48
N ALA A 120 -13.93 4.76 10.12
CA ALA A 120 -14.72 5.92 10.52
C ALA A 120 -14.87 6.07 12.05
N ASP A 121 -14.88 4.96 12.78
CA ASP A 121 -15.02 4.95 14.24
C ASP A 121 -13.66 5.03 14.96
N LEU A 122 -12.55 4.95 14.22
CA LEU A 122 -11.19 4.89 14.77
C LEU A 122 -10.44 6.22 14.72
N VAL A 123 -11.03 7.30 14.20
CA VAL A 123 -10.32 8.56 13.86
C VAL A 123 -9.63 9.32 15.01
N ALA A 124 -9.89 8.98 16.26
CA ALA A 124 -9.38 9.69 17.44
C ALA A 124 -8.74 8.76 18.48
N CYS A 125 -8.03 7.72 18.01
CA CYS A 125 -7.38 6.77 18.90
C CYS A 125 -6.29 7.44 19.77
N PRO A 126 -5.97 6.87 20.95
CA PRO A 126 -5.06 7.52 21.90
C PRO A 126 -3.62 7.70 21.41
N LYS A 127 -3.10 6.77 20.59
CA LYS A 127 -1.69 6.75 20.18
C LYS A 127 -1.48 5.99 18.87
N GLY A 128 -0.52 6.44 18.07
CA GLY A 128 -0.05 5.72 16.89
C GLY A 128 -1.06 5.72 15.74
N SER A 129 -1.01 4.68 14.88
CA SER A 129 -1.95 4.53 13.77
C SER A 129 -3.28 3.99 14.29
N CYS A 130 -4.38 4.70 14.01
CA CYS A 130 -5.68 4.26 14.47
C CYS A 130 -6.27 3.07 13.69
N THR A 131 -5.94 2.97 12.41
CA THR A 131 -6.50 1.93 11.53
C THR A 131 -6.17 0.53 12.03
N ALA A 132 -7.20 -0.28 12.30
CA ALA A 132 -7.06 -1.70 12.61
C ALA A 132 -6.52 -2.46 11.39
N LYS A 133 -5.37 -3.13 11.55
CA LYS A 133 -4.72 -3.88 10.46
C LYS A 133 -4.06 -5.17 10.96
N LEU A 134 -4.17 -6.22 10.18
CA LEU A 134 -3.32 -7.39 10.24
C LEU A 134 -2.11 -7.17 9.31
N LEU A 135 -0.98 -6.77 9.90
CA LEU A 135 0.24 -6.43 9.17
C LEU A 135 1.40 -7.25 9.71
N ASN A 136 2.18 -7.89 8.82
CA ASN A 136 3.32 -8.73 9.20
C ASN A 136 2.97 -9.81 10.24
N ASN A 137 1.82 -10.46 10.06
CA ASN A 137 1.27 -11.44 11.00
C ASN A 137 1.00 -10.88 12.42
N LYS A 138 0.92 -9.56 12.62
CA LYS A 138 0.54 -8.95 13.91
C LYS A 138 -0.70 -8.08 13.70
N LEU A 139 -1.67 -8.19 14.59
CA LEU A 139 -2.75 -7.20 14.66
C LEU A 139 -2.18 -5.90 15.21
N THR A 140 -2.54 -4.80 14.58
CA THR A 140 -2.02 -3.46 14.86
C THR A 140 -3.14 -2.43 14.78
N GLY A 141 -2.91 -1.29 15.43
CA GLY A 141 -3.89 -0.20 15.51
C GLY A 141 -4.87 -0.40 16.65
N TRP A 142 -6.13 -0.01 16.45
CA TRP A 142 -7.12 0.08 17.52
C TRP A 142 -8.47 -0.47 17.11
N LEU A 143 -9.22 -0.97 18.08
CA LEU A 143 -10.65 -1.20 18.00
C LEU A 143 -11.36 -0.21 18.94
N LYS A 144 -12.63 0.07 18.64
CA LYS A 144 -13.45 0.99 19.44
C LYS A 144 -14.71 0.29 19.93
N ALA A 145 -14.84 0.13 21.24
CA ALA A 145 -16.11 -0.20 21.86
C ALA A 145 -17.01 1.05 21.85
N LEU A 146 -18.14 0.95 21.16
CA LEU A 146 -19.06 2.09 20.96
C LEU A 146 -19.74 2.53 22.26
N SER A 147 -19.81 1.64 23.25
CA SER A 147 -20.30 1.97 24.59
C SER A 147 -19.41 2.97 25.34
N GLY A 148 -18.11 3.05 25.03
CA GLY A 148 -17.21 4.05 25.62
C GLY A 148 -17.58 5.49 25.28
N ASP A 149 -18.22 5.71 24.12
CA ASP A 149 -18.72 7.04 23.74
C ASP A 149 -20.04 7.40 24.43
N LEU A 150 -20.76 6.41 24.96
CA LEU A 150 -22.01 6.60 25.70
C LEU A 150 -21.79 6.92 27.18
N PHE A 151 -20.64 6.50 27.73
CA PHE A 151 -20.29 6.69 29.15
C PHE A 151 -18.89 7.33 29.33
N PRO A 152 -18.56 8.45 28.67
CA PRO A 152 -17.23 9.06 28.74
C PRO A 152 -16.88 9.59 30.15
N SER A 153 -17.87 9.77 31.03
CA SER A 153 -17.71 10.23 32.41
C SER A 153 -17.30 9.16 33.41
N ASP A 154 -17.45 7.88 33.05
CA ASP A 154 -17.14 6.75 33.94
C ASP A 154 -15.67 6.30 33.81
N GLY A 155 -14.86 7.11 33.10
CA GLY A 155 -13.41 6.97 33.00
C GLY A 155 -12.94 6.03 31.89
N TRP A 156 -13.85 5.38 31.16
CA TRP A 156 -13.50 4.53 30.03
C TRP A 156 -13.80 5.20 28.71
N ASP A 157 -12.80 5.21 27.84
CA ASP A 157 -12.81 5.86 26.53
C ASP A 157 -13.14 4.89 25.39
N GLY A 158 -13.43 3.62 25.68
CA GLY A 158 -13.83 2.62 24.69
C GLY A 158 -12.69 2.06 23.84
N TRP A 159 -11.45 2.48 24.05
CA TRP A 159 -10.35 2.10 23.16
C TRP A 159 -9.72 0.76 23.53
N ILE A 160 -9.50 -0.08 22.53
CA ILE A 160 -8.80 -1.36 22.67
C ILE A 160 -7.61 -1.34 21.70
N SER A 161 -6.40 -1.29 22.25
CA SER A 161 -5.14 -1.29 21.52
C SER A 161 -4.78 -2.70 21.07
N LEU A 162 -4.54 -2.88 19.77
CA LEU A 162 -4.12 -4.15 19.18
C LEU A 162 -2.60 -4.35 19.23
N SER A 163 -1.82 -3.30 19.46
CA SER A 163 -0.36 -3.39 19.55
C SER A 163 0.26 -2.17 20.22
N ASP A 164 1.32 -2.38 20.99
CA ASP A 164 2.29 -1.34 21.33
C ASP A 164 3.71 -1.90 21.16
N ASN A 165 4.68 -1.02 20.96
CA ASN A 165 6.10 -1.35 20.82
C ASN A 165 6.95 -0.80 21.99
N ASN A 166 6.36 -0.02 22.92
CA ASN A 166 7.07 0.55 24.07
C ASN A 166 6.09 1.06 25.16
N PRO A 167 6.19 0.62 26.44
CA PRO A 167 7.19 -0.28 27.05
C PRO A 167 6.84 -1.77 27.01
N TYR A 168 5.62 -2.12 26.59
CA TYR A 168 5.18 -3.52 26.50
C TYR A 168 5.01 -3.87 25.02
N ASP A 169 5.82 -4.80 24.50
CA ASP A 169 5.62 -5.37 23.18
C ASP A 169 4.50 -6.41 23.26
N TYR A 170 3.28 -5.96 23.02
CA TYR A 170 2.10 -6.82 22.94
C TYR A 170 1.41 -6.66 21.60
N GLY A 171 0.52 -7.59 21.31
CA GLY A 171 -0.37 -7.57 20.18
C GLY A 171 -0.60 -8.98 19.63
N PRO A 172 -1.82 -9.34 19.23
CA PRO A 172 -2.11 -10.66 18.69
C PRO A 172 -1.28 -10.96 17.45
N THR A 173 -0.65 -12.13 17.39
CA THR A 173 0.12 -12.62 16.25
C THR A 173 -0.54 -13.82 15.58
N LEU A 174 -0.57 -13.83 14.25
CA LEU A 174 -1.12 -14.89 13.42
C LEU A 174 -0.04 -15.92 13.07
N ALA A 175 -0.29 -17.18 13.41
CA ALA A 175 0.53 -18.29 12.98
C ALA A 175 0.08 -18.82 11.60
N ALA A 176 0.98 -19.56 10.93
CA ALA A 176 0.74 -20.10 9.58
C ALA A 176 -0.45 -21.07 9.47
N ASN A 177 -0.90 -21.63 10.60
CA ASN A 177 -2.09 -22.48 10.70
C ASN A 177 -3.40 -21.68 10.86
N GLY A 178 -3.35 -20.34 10.77
CA GLY A 178 -4.51 -19.47 10.91
C GLY A 178 -4.93 -19.18 12.35
N THR A 179 -4.15 -19.61 13.35
CA THR A 179 -4.46 -19.34 14.77
C THR A 179 -3.77 -18.08 15.26
N PHE A 180 -4.48 -17.27 16.05
CA PHE A 180 -3.86 -16.17 16.77
C PHE A 180 -3.28 -16.62 18.11
N SER A 181 -2.31 -15.86 18.61
CA SER A 181 -1.78 -15.92 19.97
C SER A 181 -1.46 -14.50 20.46
N GLY A 182 -1.34 -14.30 21.77
CA GLY A 182 -1.02 -13.00 22.34
C GLY A 182 -2.25 -12.13 22.62
N TYR A 183 -2.00 -10.93 23.12
CA TYR A 183 -3.01 -10.13 23.80
C TYR A 183 -3.12 -8.72 23.20
N ALA A 184 -4.34 -8.18 23.21
CA ALA A 184 -4.65 -6.77 23.05
C ALA A 184 -4.93 -6.15 24.44
N TRP A 185 -4.98 -4.81 24.53
CA TRP A 185 -5.17 -4.11 25.80
C TRP A 185 -6.25 -3.04 25.70
N GLY A 186 -7.20 -3.00 26.63
CA GLY A 186 -8.31 -2.03 26.64
C GLY A 186 -8.50 -1.30 27.96
N SER A 187 -7.40 -0.78 28.54
CA SER A 187 -7.40 -0.06 29.83
C SER A 187 -7.86 -0.94 31.00
N ASP A 188 -8.12 -0.35 32.16
CA ASP A 188 -8.53 -1.08 33.37
C ASP A 188 -9.96 -1.66 33.26
N VAL A 189 -10.78 -1.16 32.33
CA VAL A 189 -12.15 -1.67 32.13
C VAL A 189 -12.17 -2.95 31.33
N VAL A 190 -11.52 -3.00 30.17
CA VAL A 190 -11.48 -4.22 29.35
C VAL A 190 -10.28 -5.10 29.70
N GLY A 191 -9.19 -4.54 30.22
CA GLY A 191 -7.99 -5.28 30.57
C GLY A 191 -7.30 -5.93 29.37
N TRP A 192 -6.59 -7.02 29.64
CA TRP A 192 -5.95 -7.85 28.61
C TRP A 192 -7.01 -8.69 27.89
N VAL A 193 -6.94 -8.71 26.57
CA VAL A 193 -7.81 -9.48 25.71
C VAL A 193 -6.98 -10.54 24.99
N ASP A 194 -7.17 -11.80 25.34
CA ASP A 194 -6.54 -12.96 24.70
C ASP A 194 -7.21 -13.31 23.38
N PHE A 195 -6.41 -13.41 22.31
CA PHE A 195 -6.86 -13.80 20.98
C PHE A 195 -6.56 -15.28 20.66
N SER A 196 -6.11 -16.09 21.61
CA SER A 196 -5.73 -17.50 21.41
C SER A 196 -6.82 -18.38 20.79
N LEU A 197 -8.10 -18.00 20.94
CA LEU A 197 -9.27 -18.68 20.37
C LEU A 197 -9.83 -18.03 19.09
N ALA A 198 -9.18 -16.96 18.63
CA ALA A 198 -9.50 -16.30 17.36
C ALA A 198 -8.77 -16.99 16.19
N ARG A 199 -9.37 -16.94 15.01
CA ARG A 199 -8.85 -17.52 13.77
C ARG A 199 -8.99 -16.54 12.62
N ALA A 200 -8.03 -16.57 11.70
CA ALA A 200 -8.14 -15.89 10.41
C ALA A 200 -8.42 -16.91 9.30
N PRO A 201 -9.23 -16.57 8.29
CA PRO A 201 -9.50 -17.44 7.14
C PRO A 201 -8.31 -17.50 6.18
N GLN A 202 -7.37 -16.57 6.29
CA GLN A 202 -6.12 -16.55 5.55
C GLN A 202 -4.99 -17.12 6.42
N THR A 203 -4.24 -18.09 5.89
CA THR A 203 -3.06 -18.71 6.54
C THR A 203 -1.81 -17.83 6.47
N CYS A 204 -1.92 -16.63 5.90
CA CYS A 204 -0.81 -15.74 5.62
C CYS A 204 -1.28 -14.30 5.42
N VAL A 205 -0.37 -13.35 5.62
CA VAL A 205 -0.51 -11.95 5.23
C VAL A 205 0.17 -11.76 3.86
N PRO A 206 -0.48 -11.11 2.87
CA PRO A 206 0.14 -10.90 1.57
C PRO A 206 1.28 -9.87 1.68
N VAL A 207 2.51 -10.36 1.62
CA VAL A 207 3.67 -9.55 1.23
C VAL A 207 3.62 -9.45 -0.27
N TYR A 208 3.38 -8.24 -0.76
CA TYR A 208 3.36 -7.97 -2.18
C TYR A 208 4.78 -7.71 -2.67
N SER A 209 5.18 -8.40 -3.73
CA SER A 209 6.48 -8.23 -4.36
C SER A 209 6.32 -8.17 -5.87
N CYS A 210 7.30 -7.61 -6.57
CA CYS A 210 7.28 -7.58 -8.03
C CYS A 210 7.98 -8.82 -8.58
N ALA A 211 7.30 -9.59 -9.43
CA ALA A 211 7.91 -10.58 -10.30
C ALA A 211 8.11 -9.97 -11.69
N GLY A 212 9.30 -9.39 -11.89
CA GLY A 212 9.61 -8.62 -13.09
C GLY A 212 8.91 -7.24 -13.11
N PRO A 213 8.90 -6.57 -14.27
CA PRO A 213 8.51 -5.17 -14.36
C PRO A 213 6.99 -4.93 -14.33
N GLN A 214 6.18 -5.97 -14.52
CA GLN A 214 4.73 -5.83 -14.76
C GLN A 214 3.85 -6.61 -13.78
N THR A 215 4.41 -7.52 -12.98
CA THR A 215 3.60 -8.46 -12.20
C THR A 215 3.76 -8.20 -10.71
N ILE A 216 2.63 -7.98 -10.03
CA ILE A 216 2.56 -8.00 -8.57
C ILE A 216 2.24 -9.44 -8.15
N MET A 217 3.13 -10.03 -7.35
CA MET A 217 2.93 -11.29 -6.66
C MET A 217 2.49 -11.05 -5.23
N SER A 218 1.83 -12.04 -4.66
CA SER A 218 1.48 -12.07 -3.24
C SER A 218 2.13 -13.31 -2.61
N SER A 219 2.69 -13.17 -1.41
CA SER A 219 3.19 -14.32 -0.64
C SER A 219 2.10 -15.33 -0.23
N CYS A 220 0.83 -15.01 -0.49
CA CYS A 220 -0.32 -15.80 -0.07
C CYS A 220 -0.91 -16.71 -1.14
N GLN A 221 -0.49 -16.59 -2.38
CA GLN A 221 -1.03 -17.38 -3.48
C GLN A 221 0.02 -17.62 -4.55
N ALA A 222 -0.03 -18.79 -5.20
CA ALA A 222 0.92 -19.15 -6.25
C ALA A 222 0.67 -18.43 -7.59
N LEU A 223 -0.47 -17.75 -7.73
CA LEU A 223 -0.86 -17.03 -8.94
C LEU A 223 -0.54 -15.52 -8.83
N PRO A 224 -0.34 -14.83 -9.97
CA PRO A 224 -0.19 -13.37 -10.00
C PRO A 224 -1.35 -12.66 -9.31
N TYR A 225 -1.05 -11.72 -8.42
CA TYR A 225 -2.06 -10.91 -7.73
C TYR A 225 -2.65 -9.85 -8.68
N ALA A 226 -1.79 -9.16 -9.41
CA ALA A 226 -2.20 -8.18 -10.41
C ALA A 226 -1.10 -8.02 -11.48
N THR A 227 -1.51 -7.65 -12.68
CA THR A 227 -0.62 -7.25 -13.78
C THR A 227 -0.82 -5.78 -14.08
N CYS A 228 0.26 -5.00 -14.09
CA CYS A 228 0.24 -3.62 -14.53
C CYS A 228 -0.14 -3.52 -16.01
N ASP A 229 -0.80 -2.44 -16.38
CA ASP A 229 -1.02 -2.07 -17.78
C ASP A 229 0.33 -1.74 -18.44
N ALA A 230 0.42 -1.89 -19.77
CA ALA A 230 1.68 -1.68 -20.50
C ALA A 230 2.31 -0.28 -20.30
N SER A 231 1.51 0.69 -19.86
CA SER A 231 1.91 2.05 -19.50
C SER A 231 2.30 2.24 -18.03
N SER A 232 2.30 1.22 -17.18
CA SER A 232 2.72 1.30 -15.77
C SER A 232 3.77 0.23 -15.47
N PHE A 233 4.46 0.33 -14.34
CA PHE A 233 5.38 -0.71 -13.89
C PHE A 233 5.17 -1.05 -12.41
N CYS A 234 5.47 -2.29 -12.05
CA CYS A 234 5.47 -2.74 -10.67
C CYS A 234 6.70 -2.19 -9.95
N SER A 235 6.48 -1.24 -9.04
CA SER A 235 7.55 -0.72 -8.19
C SER A 235 7.79 -1.67 -7.02
N ALA A 236 8.96 -2.32 -6.98
CA ALA A 236 9.34 -3.26 -5.92
C ALA A 236 9.30 -2.62 -4.52
N GLY A 237 9.37 -1.29 -4.44
CA GLY A 237 9.38 -0.59 -3.16
C GLY A 237 8.03 -0.17 -2.60
N SER A 238 7.02 -0.08 -3.47
CA SER A 238 5.65 0.30 -3.10
C SER A 238 4.63 -0.78 -3.42
N SER A 239 5.09 -1.89 -4.01
CA SER A 239 4.29 -3.03 -4.45
C SER A 239 2.99 -2.63 -5.16
N SER A 240 3.12 -1.61 -6.01
CA SER A 240 2.01 -0.93 -6.68
C SER A 240 2.41 -0.62 -8.12
N CYS A 241 1.42 -0.60 -9.02
CA CYS A 241 1.62 -0.14 -10.39
C CYS A 241 1.72 1.38 -10.39
N ILE A 242 2.90 1.89 -10.76
CA ILE A 242 3.14 3.32 -10.91
C ILE A 242 2.95 3.66 -12.39
N PRO A 243 2.01 4.56 -12.75
CA PRO A 243 1.85 5.04 -14.10
C PRO A 243 3.17 5.63 -14.62
N ASN A 244 3.56 5.22 -15.81
CA ASN A 244 4.64 5.85 -16.56
C ASN A 244 4.17 7.24 -16.98
N THR A 245 4.33 8.23 -16.10
CA THR A 245 4.16 9.63 -16.50
C THR A 245 5.30 9.98 -17.45
N ALA A 246 4.94 9.99 -18.73
CA ALA A 246 5.70 10.41 -19.90
C ALA A 246 6.81 9.46 -20.39
N LEU A 247 6.42 8.57 -21.30
CA LEU A 247 7.09 8.54 -22.60
C LEU A 247 7.20 10.00 -23.10
N ILE A 248 8.38 10.59 -23.05
CA ILE A 248 8.62 11.84 -23.78
C ILE A 248 8.76 11.43 -25.25
N PRO A 249 7.88 11.88 -26.16
CA PRO A 249 8.16 11.81 -27.59
C PRO A 249 9.27 12.83 -27.86
N GLY A 250 10.45 12.37 -28.25
CA GLY A 250 11.59 13.25 -28.53
C GLY A 250 12.92 12.60 -28.21
N PHE A 251 13.31 11.59 -29.00
CA PHE A 251 14.68 11.10 -28.96
C PHE A 251 15.60 12.20 -29.51
N THR A 252 16.56 12.65 -28.70
CA THR A 252 17.62 13.52 -29.20
C THR A 252 18.78 12.64 -29.60
N SER A 253 19.21 12.72 -30.86
CA SER A 253 20.45 12.09 -31.30
C SER A 253 21.62 12.73 -30.55
N PHE A 254 22.54 11.91 -30.02
CA PHE A 254 23.79 12.40 -29.45
C PHE A 254 24.89 12.29 -30.50
N THR A 255 25.50 13.42 -30.80
CA THR A 255 26.64 13.51 -31.73
C THR A 255 27.91 13.68 -30.92
N ALA A 256 28.92 12.87 -31.20
CA ALA A 256 30.26 13.05 -30.65
C ALA A 256 31.28 13.15 -31.80
N ILE A 257 32.30 13.98 -31.57
CA ILE A 257 33.34 14.29 -32.54
C ILE A 257 34.63 13.62 -32.05
N GLY A 258 35.17 12.72 -32.85
CA GLY A 258 36.47 12.09 -32.62
C GLY A 258 37.56 12.74 -33.46
N HIS A 259 38.78 12.78 -32.93
CA HIS A 259 39.96 13.18 -33.67
C HIS A 259 40.70 11.91 -34.12
N ASP A 260 41.07 11.83 -35.40
CA ASP A 260 41.82 10.70 -35.94
C ASP A 260 43.25 10.69 -35.33
N PRO A 261 43.69 9.59 -34.70
CA PRO A 261 45.08 9.43 -34.26
C PRO A 261 46.03 9.01 -35.40
N TYR A 262 45.52 8.70 -36.60
CA TYR A 262 46.32 8.38 -37.79
C TYR A 262 46.59 9.58 -38.71
N ALA A 263 46.20 10.80 -38.31
CA ALA A 263 46.76 11.99 -38.95
C ALA A 263 48.29 11.93 -38.78
N PRO A 264 49.09 11.89 -39.87
CA PRO A 264 50.53 11.83 -39.73
C PRO A 264 50.99 13.02 -38.90
N ASN A 265 51.85 12.77 -37.91
CA ASN A 265 52.48 13.82 -37.11
C ASN A 265 53.17 14.80 -38.06
N ASP A 266 52.58 15.98 -38.24
CA ASP A 266 53.24 17.12 -38.89
C ASP A 266 54.12 17.79 -37.80
N ASP A 267 55.12 17.04 -37.33
CA ASP A 267 56.28 17.61 -36.64
C ASP A 267 57.23 18.16 -37.72
N ASP A 268 56.83 19.26 -38.39
CA ASP A 268 57.78 20.10 -39.11
C ASP A 268 58.14 21.28 -38.20
N ASP A 269 59.27 21.11 -37.52
CA ASP A 269 60.08 22.19 -36.96
C ASP A 269 60.36 23.23 -38.05
N ASP A 270 59.67 24.36 -37.98
CA ASP A 270 59.99 25.56 -38.75
C ASP A 270 61.39 26.07 -38.35
N ASN A 271 62.41 25.71 -39.14
CA ASN A 271 63.69 26.41 -39.13
C ASN A 271 64.10 26.86 -40.55
N ASN A 272 63.43 27.93 -40.97
CA ASN A 272 63.93 29.05 -41.79
C ASN A 272 65.38 28.96 -42.32
N ASN A 273 65.57 28.85 -43.65
CA ASN A 273 66.35 29.83 -44.42
C ASN A 273 66.25 29.64 -45.95
N ASN A 274 65.53 30.57 -46.60
CA ASN A 274 65.97 31.37 -47.76
C ASN A 274 66.95 30.74 -48.79
N ASN A 275 66.47 30.34 -49.99
CA ASN A 275 66.95 30.88 -51.28
C ASN A 275 66.22 30.29 -52.50
N ASN A 276 65.69 31.20 -53.34
CA ASN A 276 65.65 31.22 -54.80
C ASN A 276 65.39 29.94 -55.64
N ASN A 277 64.42 30.10 -56.54
CA ASN A 277 64.38 29.63 -57.93
C ASN A 277 63.64 28.32 -58.26
N ASN A 278 62.52 28.53 -58.96
CA ASN A 278 61.92 27.71 -60.03
C ASN A 278 61.31 26.33 -59.73
N ASN A 279 60.06 26.23 -60.17
CA ASN A 279 59.32 25.04 -60.61
C ASN A 279 58.86 24.01 -59.57
N ASN A 280 57.57 23.68 -59.69
CA ASN A 280 56.89 22.46 -59.29
C ASN A 280 56.21 22.38 -57.90
N ASN A 281 54.90 22.15 -57.97
CA ASN A 281 54.07 21.30 -57.10
C ASN A 281 53.70 21.71 -55.66
N ASN A 282 52.57 21.13 -55.24
CA ASN A 282 52.00 21.02 -53.90
C ASN A 282 51.24 22.23 -53.32
N ASN A 283 49.94 22.24 -53.64
CA ASN A 283 48.91 22.81 -52.78
C ASN A 283 48.71 21.84 -51.59
N ASN A 284 49.54 21.96 -50.55
CA ASN A 284 49.36 21.24 -49.28
C ASN A 284 48.14 21.82 -48.55
N ASN A 285 47.03 21.08 -48.58
CA ASN A 285 45.87 21.37 -47.76
C ASN A 285 45.94 20.45 -46.53
N ASN A 286 46.50 20.95 -45.43
CA ASN A 286 46.49 20.27 -44.14
C ASN A 286 45.05 20.16 -43.64
N ASN A 287 44.43 18.99 -43.82
CA ASN A 287 43.11 18.68 -43.29
C ASN A 287 43.21 17.50 -42.31
N SER A 288 43.53 17.81 -41.05
CA SER A 288 43.27 16.90 -39.93
C SER A 288 41.77 16.61 -39.92
N SER A 289 41.38 15.45 -40.43
CA SER A 289 39.99 15.14 -40.72
C SER A 289 39.31 14.61 -39.46
N SER A 290 38.56 15.46 -38.76
CA SER A 290 37.73 15.06 -37.62
C SER A 290 36.63 14.08 -38.06
N VAL A 291 36.50 12.93 -37.40
CA VAL A 291 35.43 11.96 -37.68
C VAL A 291 34.26 12.24 -36.72
N THR A 292 33.14 12.71 -37.27
CA THR A 292 31.89 12.89 -36.50
C THR A 292 31.06 11.61 -36.52
N PHE A 293 30.60 11.14 -35.36
CA PHE A 293 29.64 10.04 -35.28
C PHE A 293 28.39 10.46 -34.52
N THR A 294 27.24 9.91 -34.91
CA THR A 294 25.96 10.16 -34.26
C THR A 294 25.35 8.86 -33.82
N ALA A 295 25.07 8.75 -32.52
CA ALA A 295 24.32 7.66 -31.94
C ALA A 295 22.93 8.15 -31.50
N THR A 296 21.97 7.23 -31.42
CA THR A 296 20.60 7.55 -31.04
C THR A 296 20.15 6.57 -29.97
N GLY A 297 19.61 7.08 -28.86
CA GLY A 297 19.19 6.25 -27.74
C GLY A 297 18.89 7.08 -26.51
N HIS A 298 18.72 6.41 -25.36
CA HIS A 298 18.57 7.07 -24.06
C HIS A 298 18.83 6.08 -22.92
N LEU A 299 19.41 6.53 -21.80
CA LEU A 299 19.46 5.86 -20.51
C LEU A 299 18.36 6.40 -19.58
N GLN A 300 17.53 5.52 -19.02
CA GLN A 300 16.48 5.88 -18.08
C GLN A 300 16.48 4.97 -16.85
N ALA A 301 16.14 5.55 -15.68
CA ALA A 301 15.90 4.81 -14.44
C ALA A 301 14.41 4.88 -14.09
N ARG A 302 13.82 3.73 -13.76
CA ARG A 302 12.40 3.59 -13.40
C ARG A 302 12.25 2.76 -12.12
N PRO A 303 11.84 3.37 -10.98
CA PRO A 303 11.62 4.81 -10.75
C PRO A 303 12.94 5.60 -10.56
N SER A 304 12.97 6.87 -10.97
CA SER A 304 14.11 7.78 -10.72
C SER A 304 14.05 8.51 -9.36
N LEU A 305 13.00 8.26 -8.55
CA LEU A 305 12.83 8.76 -7.19
C LEU A 305 12.32 7.63 -6.29
N LEU A 306 13.07 7.29 -5.25
CA LEU A 306 12.78 6.13 -4.38
C LEU A 306 13.17 6.39 -2.91
N LYS A 307 12.87 5.49 -1.97
CA LYS A 307 13.29 5.61 -0.55
C LYS A 307 14.69 5.00 -0.37
N SER A 308 15.47 5.45 0.61
CA SER A 308 16.80 4.84 0.88
C SER A 308 16.68 3.32 1.12
N GLY A 309 17.54 2.54 0.46
CA GLY A 309 17.62 1.08 0.56
C GLY A 309 16.85 0.31 -0.53
N TYR A 310 16.13 0.99 -1.42
CA TYR A 310 15.34 0.36 -2.49
C TYR A 310 16.11 0.25 -3.81
N ILE A 311 15.61 -0.56 -4.74
CA ILE A 311 16.19 -0.81 -6.07
C ILE A 311 15.41 -0.07 -7.18
N THR A 312 16.04 0.16 -8.32
CA THR A 312 15.39 0.65 -9.55
C THR A 312 15.75 -0.24 -10.75
N TRP A 313 15.06 -0.06 -11.87
CA TRP A 313 15.40 -0.67 -13.14
C TRP A 313 15.99 0.36 -14.10
N LEU A 314 17.07 -0.02 -14.77
CA LEU A 314 17.68 0.76 -15.84
C LEU A 314 17.25 0.22 -17.19
N TYR A 315 16.84 1.14 -18.06
CA TYR A 315 16.48 0.88 -19.43
C TYR A 315 17.35 1.70 -20.35
N TRP A 316 17.94 1.06 -21.33
CA TRP A 316 18.60 1.75 -22.42
C TRP A 316 18.48 0.97 -23.72
N LYS A 317 18.55 1.69 -24.82
CA LYS A 317 18.78 1.13 -26.15
C LYS A 317 19.49 2.19 -26.97
N VAL A 318 20.65 1.85 -27.51
CA VAL A 318 21.46 2.76 -28.32
C VAL A 318 21.78 2.10 -29.65
N ASP A 319 21.45 2.81 -30.72
CA ASP A 319 21.72 2.41 -32.10
C ASP A 319 22.96 3.16 -32.64
N ASN A 320 23.59 2.62 -33.70
CA ASN A 320 24.81 3.15 -34.35
C ASN A 320 26.07 3.17 -33.46
N VAL A 321 26.20 2.16 -32.58
CA VAL A 321 27.32 1.99 -31.65
C VAL A 321 27.82 0.54 -31.69
N SER A 322 29.10 0.32 -31.38
CA SER A 322 29.65 -1.04 -31.27
C SER A 322 29.28 -1.70 -29.95
N THR A 323 29.43 -0.96 -28.86
CA THR A 323 29.21 -1.42 -27.49
C THR A 323 28.77 -0.26 -26.61
N CYS A 324 28.01 -0.57 -25.56
CA CYS A 324 27.71 0.37 -24.49
C CYS A 324 27.95 -0.31 -23.14
N THR A 325 28.37 0.48 -22.16
CA THR A 325 28.50 0.05 -20.77
C THR A 325 27.76 1.01 -19.85
N ALA A 326 26.76 0.52 -19.13
CA ALA A 326 26.07 1.25 -18.08
C ALA A 326 26.74 0.95 -16.73
N THR A 327 27.21 1.99 -16.02
CA THR A 327 27.89 1.86 -14.73
C THR A 327 27.33 2.83 -13.70
N GLY A 328 27.26 2.42 -12.43
CA GLY A 328 26.81 3.30 -11.34
C GLY A 328 26.47 2.52 -10.08
N ASN A 329 26.62 3.14 -8.90
CA ASN A 329 26.33 2.52 -7.60
C ASN A 329 26.93 1.11 -7.39
N GLY A 330 28.10 0.84 -7.99
CA GLY A 330 28.76 -0.47 -7.94
C GLY A 330 28.27 -1.50 -8.95
N ASP A 331 27.26 -1.19 -9.77
CA ASP A 331 26.79 -2.06 -10.84
C ASP A 331 27.45 -1.74 -12.19
N SER A 332 27.54 -2.74 -13.07
CA SER A 332 28.05 -2.61 -14.44
C SER A 332 27.40 -3.60 -15.39
N TRP A 333 26.94 -3.14 -16.55
CA TRP A 333 26.41 -3.98 -17.63
C TRP A 333 26.93 -3.54 -18.98
N THR A 334 27.37 -4.49 -19.82
CA THR A 334 27.90 -4.21 -21.16
C THR A 334 27.00 -4.81 -22.22
N ASP A 335 26.05 -4.02 -22.71
CA ASP A 335 25.12 -4.36 -23.78
C ASP A 335 24.70 -3.07 -24.49
N THR A 336 24.40 -3.09 -25.79
CA THR A 336 23.85 -1.91 -26.50
C THR A 336 22.37 -1.65 -26.16
N SER A 337 21.71 -2.59 -25.49
CA SER A 337 20.34 -2.49 -24.99
C SER A 337 20.16 -3.27 -23.70
N SER A 338 19.35 -2.75 -22.78
CA SER A 338 18.95 -3.46 -21.55
C SER A 338 18.00 -4.64 -21.82
N GLY A 339 17.41 -4.70 -23.02
CA GLY A 339 16.26 -5.57 -23.32
C GLY A 339 14.95 -5.03 -22.73
N PRO A 340 13.81 -5.67 -23.05
CA PRO A 340 12.48 -5.24 -22.62
C PRO A 340 12.27 -5.34 -21.10
N GLU A 341 12.97 -6.25 -20.44
CA GLU A 341 12.88 -6.44 -18.98
C GLU A 341 13.66 -5.37 -18.19
N GLY A 342 14.65 -4.71 -18.83
CA GLY A 342 15.57 -3.79 -18.15
C GLY A 342 16.66 -4.51 -17.36
N LYS A 343 17.55 -3.75 -16.72
CA LYS A 343 18.51 -4.29 -15.74
C LYS A 343 18.20 -3.76 -14.34
N GLN A 344 18.13 -4.68 -13.38
CA GLN A 344 17.90 -4.37 -11.98
C GLN A 344 19.17 -3.82 -11.32
N THR A 345 19.07 -2.71 -10.61
CA THR A 345 20.20 -2.14 -9.85
C THR A 345 20.41 -2.81 -8.49
N SER A 346 21.59 -2.58 -7.92
CA SER A 346 21.82 -2.70 -6.48
C SER A 346 20.98 -1.69 -5.69
N ALA A 347 20.87 -1.91 -4.38
CA ALA A 347 20.11 -1.04 -3.48
C ALA A 347 20.71 0.38 -3.44
N ILE A 348 19.82 1.38 -3.55
CA ILE A 348 20.15 2.80 -3.62
C ILE A 348 20.00 3.38 -2.22
N VAL A 349 21.12 3.47 -1.49
CA VAL A 349 21.15 3.98 -0.10
C VAL A 349 21.31 5.50 -0.01
N GLY A 350 21.84 6.13 -1.06
CA GLY A 350 21.99 7.56 -1.24
C GLY A 350 21.59 7.99 -2.66
N GLN A 351 21.69 9.28 -2.99
CA GLN A 351 21.57 9.71 -4.39
C GLN A 351 22.62 8.96 -5.24
N ALA A 352 22.19 8.37 -6.34
CA ALA A 352 23.03 7.57 -7.22
C ALA A 352 22.97 8.12 -8.64
N THR A 353 24.10 8.10 -9.34
CA THR A 353 24.19 8.48 -10.75
C THR A 353 24.70 7.29 -11.55
N TYR A 354 23.95 6.91 -12.58
CA TYR A 354 24.37 5.92 -13.57
C TYR A 354 24.82 6.61 -14.84
N THR A 355 25.92 6.14 -15.40
CA THR A 355 26.52 6.64 -16.64
C THR A 355 26.51 5.53 -17.68
N LEU A 356 25.88 5.78 -18.84
CA LEU A 356 25.95 4.94 -20.02
C LEU A 356 27.04 5.50 -20.94
N THR A 357 28.10 4.72 -21.16
CA THR A 357 29.21 5.04 -22.07
C THR A 357 29.11 4.17 -23.30
N CYS A 358 28.95 4.75 -24.49
CA CYS A 358 28.88 3.99 -25.74
C CYS A 358 30.01 4.36 -26.69
N TYR A 359 30.53 3.35 -27.37
CA TYR A 359 31.63 3.46 -28.32
C TYR A 359 31.13 3.41 -29.75
N SER A 360 31.74 4.22 -30.60
CA SER A 360 31.50 4.18 -32.04
C SER A 360 31.79 2.80 -32.64
N GLN A 361 31.13 2.50 -33.76
CA GLN A 361 31.39 1.30 -34.58
C GLN A 361 32.62 1.42 -35.48
N TYR A 362 33.21 2.63 -35.57
CA TYR A 362 34.40 2.90 -36.37
C TYR A 362 35.66 2.74 -35.49
N GLY A 363 36.62 1.90 -35.91
CA GLY A 363 37.80 1.52 -35.12
C GLY A 363 38.92 2.57 -35.14
N GLY A 364 39.68 2.63 -34.03
CA GLY A 364 40.82 3.55 -33.80
C GLY A 364 40.39 4.83 -33.07
N ASN A 365 40.80 5.00 -31.80
CA ASN A 365 40.34 6.06 -30.88
C ASN A 365 38.87 6.47 -31.07
N SER A 366 38.01 5.47 -30.95
CA SER A 366 36.58 5.59 -31.20
C SER A 366 35.97 6.66 -30.30
N PRO A 367 35.36 7.72 -30.86
CA PRO A 367 34.68 8.73 -30.04
C PRO A 367 33.57 8.07 -29.21
N THR A 368 33.36 8.59 -28.00
CA THR A 368 32.41 8.05 -27.02
C THR A 368 31.27 9.02 -26.78
N VAL A 369 30.05 8.51 -26.66
CA VAL A 369 28.91 9.27 -26.11
C VAL A 369 28.64 8.80 -24.69
N ASN A 370 28.43 9.76 -23.80
CA ASN A 370 28.11 9.51 -22.41
C ASN A 370 26.76 10.12 -22.09
N GLU A 371 25.93 9.36 -21.39
CA GLU A 371 24.66 9.84 -20.87
C GLU A 371 24.54 9.48 -19.39
N VAL A 372 23.99 10.41 -18.60
CA VAL A 372 23.86 10.24 -17.16
C VAL A 372 22.41 10.25 -16.73
N GLN A 373 22.05 9.31 -15.87
CA GLN A 373 20.76 9.25 -15.20
C GLN A 373 20.97 9.33 -13.69
N THR A 374 20.44 10.39 -13.08
CA THR A 374 20.47 10.54 -11.62
C THR A 374 19.19 9.96 -11.02
N ILE A 375 19.35 9.23 -9.93
CA ILE A 375 18.28 8.65 -9.11
C ILE A 375 18.32 9.34 -7.76
N ASN A 376 17.20 9.95 -7.39
CA ASN A 376 17.05 10.69 -6.17
C ASN A 376 16.43 9.80 -5.08
N ILE A 377 16.78 10.10 -3.83
CA ILE A 377 16.11 9.52 -2.67
C ILE A 377 15.13 10.54 -2.08
N THR A 378 13.94 10.06 -1.72
CA THR A 378 12.97 10.84 -0.94
C THR A 378 13.57 11.14 0.44
N PRO A 379 13.55 12.41 0.88
CA PRO A 379 14.08 12.76 2.19
C PRO A 379 13.24 12.09 3.29
N VAL A 380 13.93 11.48 4.25
CA VAL A 380 13.28 10.99 5.47
C VAL A 380 13.19 12.17 6.42
N PHE A 381 11.97 12.64 6.68
CA PHE A 381 11.74 13.63 7.72
C PHE A 381 12.16 13.03 9.06
N LYS A 382 13.17 13.63 9.69
CA LYS A 382 13.62 13.28 11.04
C LYS A 382 13.50 14.55 11.87
N GLU A 383 12.52 14.58 12.77
CA GLU A 383 12.43 15.64 13.77
C GLU A 383 13.73 15.63 14.57
N LYS A 384 14.29 16.83 14.76
CA LYS A 384 15.57 17.04 15.41
C LYS A 384 15.35 17.43 16.86
#